data_AF-A0AAC9RHZ2-F1
#
_entry.id   AF-A0AAC9RHZ2-F1
#
_cell.length_a   1.000
_cell.length_b   1.000
_cell.length_c   1.000
_cell.angle_alpha   90.00
_cell.angle_beta   90.00
_cell.angle_gamma   90.00
#
_symmetry.space_group_name_H-M   'P 1'
#
loop_
_entity.id
_entity.type
_entity.pdbx_description
1 polymer ?
#
loop_
_entity_poly.entity_id
_entity_poly.type
_entity_poly.pdbx_seq_one_letter_code
_entity_poly.pdbx_strand_id
1 'polypeptide(L)'
;MSWKVIESKSDVDYLNDIFGNFHDSYLKEMCFSSGSYIREDLSMYECNSPVARFLFQRQWENPAVIEIEFRDVIQINIKPEEKDQFTDIVTAHLYFDNNVFFWSTRDYEIHEDGKDNHTWIAAKFVQWRVRDEFLGSGMVYMKD
;
A
#
# COMPACT_ATOMS: atom_id res chain seq x y z
N MET A 1 0.45 10.61 -13.99
CA MET A 1 0.54 11.65 -12.93
C MET A 1 1.85 11.48 -12.16
N SER A 2 2.38 12.55 -11.54
CA SER A 2 3.64 12.50 -10.79
C SER A 2 3.46 11.90 -9.40
N TRP A 3 4.51 11.24 -8.90
CA TRP A 3 4.57 10.79 -7.51
C TRP A 3 4.59 11.96 -6.55
N LYS A 4 3.88 11.81 -5.43
CA LYS A 4 3.89 12.70 -4.27
C LYS A 4 4.56 11.97 -3.12
N VAL A 5 5.71 12.47 -2.67
CA VAL A 5 6.45 11.90 -1.54
C VAL A 5 5.77 12.31 -0.23
N ILE A 6 5.74 11.40 0.74
CA ILE A 6 5.26 11.66 2.09
C ILE A 6 6.48 11.82 2.99
N GLU A 7 6.73 13.02 3.48
CA GLU A 7 7.91 13.34 4.32
C GLU A 7 7.52 13.69 5.75
N SER A 8 6.23 13.92 6.00
CA SER A 8 5.72 14.46 7.27
C SER A 8 4.36 13.90 7.65
N LYS A 9 3.98 14.08 8.91
CA LYS A 9 2.62 13.80 9.38
C LYS A 9 1.56 14.58 8.59
N SER A 10 1.83 15.84 8.21
CA SER A 10 0.90 16.62 7.39
C SER A 10 0.67 16.02 6.01
N ASP A 11 1.67 15.37 5.41
CA ASP A 11 1.51 14.70 4.11
C ASP A 11 0.69 13.42 4.25
N VAL A 12 0.85 12.71 5.38
CA VAL A 12 0.02 11.56 5.75
C VAL A 12 -1.43 11.98 5.92
N ASP A 13 -1.67 13.00 6.74
CA ASP A 13 -3.01 13.54 6.99
C ASP A 13 -3.66 13.99 5.66
N TYR A 14 -2.90 14.64 4.78
CA TYR A 14 -3.38 15.02 3.45
C TYR A 14 -3.78 13.83 2.57
N LEU A 15 -2.99 12.75 2.54
CA LEU A 15 -3.34 11.54 1.80
C LEU A 15 -4.58 10.87 2.38
N ASN A 16 -4.64 10.75 3.70
CA ASN A 16 -5.79 10.18 4.40
C ASN A 16 -7.06 10.98 4.09
N ASP A 17 -7.01 12.31 4.17
CA ASP A 17 -8.15 13.18 3.89
C ASP A 17 -8.60 13.09 2.43
N ILE A 18 -7.68 13.19 1.47
CA ILE A 18 -8.03 13.18 0.05
C ILE A 18 -8.59 11.82 -0.39
N PHE A 19 -8.11 10.72 0.21
CA PHE A 19 -8.60 9.38 -0.07
C PHE A 19 -9.67 8.88 0.92
N GLY A 20 -10.15 9.75 1.82
CA GLY A 20 -11.28 9.47 2.70
C GLY A 20 -11.01 8.36 3.72
N ASN A 21 -9.80 8.30 4.30
CA ASN A 21 -9.37 7.24 5.21
C ASN A 21 -9.59 5.84 4.62
N PHE A 22 -9.38 5.71 3.31
CA PHE A 22 -9.60 4.47 2.56
C PHE A 22 -11.01 3.87 2.75
N HIS A 23 -11.99 4.65 3.22
CA HIS A 23 -13.37 4.20 3.41
C HIS A 23 -14.00 3.86 2.05
N ASP A 24 -14.94 2.91 2.05
CA ASP A 24 -15.63 2.41 0.84
C ASP A 24 -14.64 2.03 -0.28
N SER A 25 -13.49 1.48 0.12
CA SER A 25 -12.41 1.11 -0.80
C SER A 25 -12.00 -0.35 -0.69
N TYR A 26 -11.32 -0.83 -1.71
CA TYR A 26 -10.67 -2.12 -1.78
C TYR A 26 -9.18 -1.94 -2.00
N LEU A 27 -8.37 -2.69 -1.24
CA LEU A 27 -7.02 -3.02 -1.69
C LEU A 27 -7.14 -4.00 -2.86
N LYS A 28 -7.10 -3.44 -4.07
CA LYS A 28 -7.42 -4.15 -5.31
C LYS A 28 -6.30 -5.10 -5.70
N GLU A 29 -5.08 -4.58 -5.76
CA GLU A 29 -3.89 -5.32 -6.21
C GLU A 29 -2.66 -4.88 -5.44
N MET A 30 -1.70 -5.79 -5.32
CA MET A 30 -0.39 -5.51 -4.75
C MET A 30 0.73 -6.11 -5.61
N CYS A 31 1.85 -5.41 -5.67
CA CYS A 31 3.09 -5.88 -6.25
C CYS A 31 4.20 -5.83 -5.19
N PHE A 32 5.11 -6.79 -5.20
CA PHE A 32 6.29 -6.81 -4.35
C PHE A 32 7.53 -7.20 -5.16
N SER A 33 8.62 -6.49 -4.94
CA SER A 33 9.96 -6.82 -5.43
C SER A 33 10.93 -6.76 -4.27
N SER A 34 11.80 -7.75 -4.13
CA SER A 34 12.91 -7.69 -3.16
C SER A 34 14.08 -6.84 -3.65
N GLY A 35 14.05 -6.39 -4.91
CA GLY A 35 15.17 -5.75 -5.61
C GLY A 35 16.27 -6.71 -6.07
N SER A 36 16.33 -7.92 -5.50
CA SER A 36 17.27 -8.96 -5.92
C SER A 36 16.72 -9.76 -7.10
N TYR A 37 17.59 -10.14 -8.04
CA TYR A 37 17.21 -10.91 -9.23
C TYR A 37 18.37 -11.77 -9.75
N ILE A 38 18.05 -12.68 -10.68
CA ILE A 38 19.04 -13.47 -11.42
C ILE A 38 19.21 -12.84 -12.80
N ARG A 39 20.45 -12.56 -13.19
CA ARG A 39 20.78 -12.01 -14.51
C ARG A 39 20.61 -13.06 -15.59
N GLU A 40 20.61 -12.63 -16.86
CA GLU A 40 20.48 -13.53 -18.03
C GLU A 40 21.62 -14.57 -18.10
N ASP A 41 22.78 -14.28 -17.52
CA ASP A 41 23.92 -15.19 -17.41
C ASP A 41 23.82 -16.17 -16.20
N LEU A 42 22.65 -16.23 -15.56
CA LEU A 42 22.34 -17.03 -14.36
C LEU A 42 23.12 -16.62 -13.10
N SER A 43 23.82 -15.48 -13.12
CA SER A 43 24.48 -14.96 -11.92
C SER A 43 23.49 -14.26 -10.98
N MET A 44 23.75 -14.38 -9.67
CA MET A 44 22.95 -13.74 -8.64
C MET A 44 23.30 -12.25 -8.53
N TYR A 45 22.28 -11.39 -8.53
CA TYR A 45 22.40 -9.99 -8.13
C TYR A 45 21.59 -9.76 -6.85
N GLU A 46 22.32 -9.55 -5.75
CA GLU A 46 21.74 -9.27 -4.44
C GLU A 46 21.77 -7.77 -4.18
N CYS A 47 20.60 -7.16 -4.00
CA CYS A 47 20.44 -5.73 -3.71
C CYS A 47 19.67 -5.50 -2.41
N ASN A 48 18.75 -6.40 -2.06
CA ASN A 48 17.91 -6.34 -0.86
C ASN A 48 17.29 -4.94 -0.64
N SER A 49 16.61 -4.43 -1.67
CA SER A 49 15.94 -3.12 -1.69
C SER A 49 14.45 -3.36 -1.91
N PRO A 50 13.72 -3.83 -0.88
CA PRO A 50 12.35 -4.28 -1.06
C PRO A 50 11.41 -3.10 -1.29
N VAL A 51 10.59 -3.23 -2.33
CA VAL A 51 9.56 -2.26 -2.73
C VAL A 51 8.24 -2.98 -2.87
N ALA A 52 7.20 -2.42 -2.25
CA ALA A 52 5.82 -2.86 -2.43
C ALA A 52 4.99 -1.74 -3.03
N ARG A 53 4.01 -2.09 -3.85
CA ARG A 53 3.03 -1.15 -4.40
C ARG A 53 1.63 -1.67 -4.16
N PHE A 54 0.79 -0.85 -3.54
CA PHE A 54 -0.61 -1.14 -3.28
C PHE A 54 -1.48 -0.25 -4.17
N LEU A 55 -2.45 -0.86 -4.85
CA LEU A 55 -3.45 -0.16 -5.64
C LEU A 55 -4.79 -0.22 -4.92
N PHE A 56 -5.34 0.95 -4.61
CA PHE A 56 -6.64 1.10 -3.97
C PHE A 56 -7.67 1.62 -4.96
N GLN A 57 -8.87 1.05 -4.91
CA GLN A 57 -10.04 1.57 -5.64
C GLN A 57 -11.15 1.87 -4.64
N ARG A 58 -11.79 3.03 -4.74
CA ARG A 58 -12.93 3.41 -3.88
C ARG A 58 -14.18 3.76 -4.67
N GLN A 59 -15.33 3.78 -4.00
CA GLN A 59 -16.63 4.10 -4.60
C GLN A 59 -16.87 5.61 -4.83
N TRP A 60 -15.83 6.46 -4.71
CA TRP A 60 -15.95 7.93 -4.77
C TRP A 60 -15.08 8.58 -5.85
N GLU A 61 -15.55 9.73 -6.33
CA GLU A 61 -14.88 10.71 -7.20
C GLU A 61 -13.55 11.24 -6.62
N ASN A 62 -12.60 11.70 -7.45
CA ASN A 62 -11.55 12.68 -7.08
C ASN A 62 -10.67 12.39 -5.84
N PRO A 63 -9.75 11.41 -5.89
CA PRO A 63 -9.59 10.39 -6.93
C PRO A 63 -10.39 9.12 -6.61
N ALA A 64 -10.66 8.29 -7.62
CA ALA A 64 -11.26 6.97 -7.42
C ALA A 64 -10.20 5.88 -7.19
N VAL A 65 -8.98 6.10 -7.66
CA VAL A 65 -7.89 5.13 -7.59
C VAL A 65 -6.59 5.82 -7.20
N ILE A 66 -5.90 5.26 -6.21
CA ILE A 66 -4.53 5.64 -5.86
C ILE A 66 -3.60 4.43 -5.87
N GLU A 67 -2.35 4.68 -6.22
CA GLU A 67 -1.25 3.75 -6.04
C GLU A 67 -0.31 4.33 -4.99
N ILE A 68 0.02 3.51 -3.99
CA ILE A 68 0.98 3.84 -2.94
C ILE A 68 2.18 2.92 -3.09
N GLU A 69 3.37 3.51 -3.20
CA GLU A 69 4.63 2.81 -3.20
C GLU A 69 5.31 2.93 -1.84
N PHE A 70 5.71 1.79 -1.30
CA PHE A 70 6.44 1.64 -0.06
C PHE A 70 7.84 1.13 -0.40
N ARG A 71 8.89 1.87 0.00
CA ARG A 71 10.29 1.47 -0.17
C ARG A 71 10.94 1.21 1.18
N ASP A 72 12.02 0.43 1.15
CA ASP A 72 12.68 -0.08 2.35
C ASP A 72 11.65 -0.76 3.26
N VAL A 73 10.85 -1.65 2.65
CA VAL A 73 9.81 -2.42 3.34
C VAL A 73 10.45 -3.22 4.47
N ILE A 74 9.97 -2.99 5.68
CA ILE A 74 10.42 -3.66 6.90
C ILE A 74 9.73 -5.02 6.99
N GLN A 75 8.41 -5.03 6.81
CA GLN A 75 7.59 -6.23 6.84
C GLN A 75 6.27 -5.97 6.12
N ILE A 76 5.73 -7.03 5.52
CA ILE A 76 4.38 -7.10 4.97
C ILE A 76 3.69 -8.35 5.52
N ASN A 77 2.44 -8.22 5.92
CA ASN A 77 1.56 -9.34 6.23
C ASN A 77 0.38 -9.31 5.24
N ILE A 78 0.09 -10.45 4.63
CA ILE A 78 -1.03 -10.58 3.69
C ILE A 78 -1.98 -11.61 4.25
N LYS A 79 -3.17 -11.15 4.59
CA LYS A 79 -4.26 -11.97 5.11
C LYS A 79 -5.53 -11.67 4.30
N PRO A 80 -5.85 -12.51 3.30
CA PRO A 80 -7.12 -12.43 2.60
C PRO A 80 -8.28 -12.73 3.55
N GLU A 81 -9.39 -12.00 3.37
CA GLU A 81 -10.64 -12.28 4.08
C GLU A 81 -11.28 -13.59 3.56
N GLU A 82 -12.16 -14.18 4.37
CA GLU A 82 -12.86 -15.41 3.99
C GLU A 82 -13.94 -15.15 2.94
N LYS A 83 -14.36 -16.20 2.21
CA LYS A 83 -15.27 -16.07 1.06
C LYS A 83 -16.61 -15.39 1.37
N ASP A 84 -17.07 -15.50 2.61
CA ASP A 84 -18.38 -15.00 3.05
C ASP A 84 -18.26 -13.67 3.81
N GLN A 85 -17.08 -13.04 3.78
CA GLN A 85 -16.81 -11.76 4.42
C GLN A 85 -16.71 -10.64 3.39
N PHE A 86 -17.18 -9.46 3.77
CA PHE A 86 -16.89 -8.28 2.97
C PHE A 86 -15.40 -7.94 3.06
N THR A 87 -14.83 -7.57 1.92
CA THR A 87 -13.42 -7.18 1.78
C THR A 87 -13.23 -5.67 1.73
N ASP A 88 -14.29 -4.90 1.95
CA ASP A 88 -14.23 -3.44 1.92
C ASP A 88 -13.51 -2.92 3.16
N ILE A 89 -12.79 -1.83 2.96
CA ILE A 89 -12.13 -1.11 4.03
C ILE A 89 -13.16 -0.16 4.63
N VAL A 90 -13.62 -0.50 5.84
CA VAL A 90 -14.57 0.30 6.62
C VAL A 90 -13.84 1.40 7.38
N THR A 91 -12.64 1.14 7.88
CA THR A 91 -11.77 2.14 8.51
C THR A 91 -10.33 1.71 8.39
N ALA A 92 -9.49 2.59 7.88
CA ALA A 92 -8.04 2.44 7.84
C ALA A 92 -7.42 3.82 7.67
N HIS A 93 -6.16 3.96 8.05
CA HIS A 93 -5.41 5.14 7.71
C HIS A 93 -3.93 4.78 7.60
N LEU A 94 -3.19 5.54 6.79
CA LEU A 94 -1.75 5.52 6.85
C LEU A 94 -1.35 6.34 8.08
N TYR A 95 -0.43 5.86 8.91
CA TYR A 95 0.17 6.71 9.95
C TYR A 95 1.68 6.61 9.93
N PHE A 96 2.31 7.63 10.53
CA PHE A 96 3.75 7.77 10.61
C PHE A 96 4.16 7.94 12.07
N ASP A 97 4.90 6.95 12.58
CA ASP A 97 5.44 6.95 13.94
C ASP A 97 6.87 6.39 13.94
N ASN A 98 7.74 6.94 14.80
CA ASN A 98 9.12 6.47 14.98
C ASN A 98 9.90 6.21 13.67
N ASN A 99 9.74 7.08 12.67
CA ASN A 99 10.33 6.94 11.33
C ASN A 99 9.90 5.66 10.60
N VAL A 100 8.66 5.20 10.81
CA VAL A 100 8.04 4.07 10.13
C VAL A 100 6.67 4.52 9.64
N PHE A 101 6.42 4.32 8.36
CA PHE A 101 5.08 4.37 7.80
C PHE A 101 4.44 3.00 7.98
N PHE A 102 3.21 3.00 8.49
CA PHE A 102 2.42 1.79 8.63
C PHE A 102 1.02 2.00 8.07
N TRP A 103 0.53 1.00 7.36
CA TRP A 103 -0.83 0.95 6.87
C TRP A 103 -1.40 -0.46 7.12
N SER A 104 -2.66 -0.51 7.53
CA SER A 104 -3.40 -1.76 7.75
C SER A 104 -4.80 -1.65 7.16
N THR A 105 -5.37 -2.79 6.78
CA THR A 105 -6.77 -2.93 6.33
C THR A 105 -7.81 -2.61 7.42
N ARG A 106 -7.35 -2.38 8.65
CA ARG A 106 -8.14 -2.00 9.82
C ARG A 106 -7.41 -0.87 10.54
N ASP A 107 -8.14 -0.14 11.38
CA ASP A 107 -7.60 0.91 12.24
C ASP A 107 -6.79 0.31 13.41
N TYR A 108 -5.59 -0.19 13.09
CA TYR A 108 -4.61 -0.77 14.01
C TYR A 108 -3.27 -0.06 13.91
N GLU A 109 -2.55 0.00 15.02
CA GLU A 109 -1.13 0.35 15.05
C GLU A 109 -0.20 -0.89 15.06
N ILE A 110 1.08 -0.67 14.75
CA ILE A 110 2.14 -1.66 14.57
C ILE A 110 2.46 -2.40 15.89
N HIS A 111 2.14 -1.76 17.01
CA HIS A 111 2.36 -2.27 18.36
C HIS A 111 1.18 -3.05 18.92
N GLU A 112 0.04 -3.07 18.20
CA GLU A 112 -1.16 -3.74 18.69
C GLU A 112 -1.12 -5.26 18.48
N ASP A 113 -1.61 -5.98 19.49
CA ASP A 113 -1.80 -7.43 19.41
C ASP A 113 -2.87 -7.78 18.37
N GLY A 114 -2.66 -8.88 17.66
CA GLY A 114 -3.62 -9.36 16.66
C GLY A 114 -3.54 -8.68 15.29
N LYS A 115 -2.65 -7.69 15.08
CA LYS A 115 -2.39 -7.09 13.75
C LYS A 115 -2.14 -8.13 12.65
N ASP A 116 -1.53 -9.27 12.99
CA ASP A 116 -1.18 -10.32 12.02
C ASP A 116 -2.41 -11.11 11.52
N ASN A 117 -3.58 -10.86 12.10
CA ASN A 117 -4.87 -11.31 11.57
C ASN A 117 -5.39 -10.43 10.42
N HIS A 118 -4.64 -9.39 10.02
CA HIS A 118 -5.05 -8.41 9.01
C HIS A 118 -3.93 -8.14 8.01
N THR A 119 -4.29 -7.69 6.80
CA THR A 119 -3.28 -7.26 5.84
C THR A 119 -2.71 -5.91 6.27
N TRP A 120 -1.38 -5.82 6.39
CA TRP A 120 -0.66 -4.60 6.78
C TRP A 120 0.74 -4.53 6.16
N ILE A 121 1.31 -3.33 6.12
CA ILE A 121 2.67 -3.07 5.65
C ILE A 121 3.36 -2.02 6.51
N ALA A 122 4.66 -2.21 6.75
CA ALA A 122 5.55 -1.25 7.39
C ALA A 122 6.75 -0.92 6.49
N ALA A 123 7.10 0.36 6.34
CA ALA A 123 8.17 0.82 5.45
C ALA A 123 8.84 2.11 5.95
N LYS A 124 10.01 2.45 5.39
CA LYS A 124 10.74 3.70 5.74
C LYS A 124 10.45 4.86 4.81
N PHE A 125 9.95 4.59 3.61
CA PHE A 125 9.64 5.62 2.62
C PHE A 125 8.31 5.32 1.94
N VAL A 126 7.49 6.36 1.75
CA VAL A 126 6.21 6.26 1.06
C VAL A 126 6.06 7.40 0.05
N GLN A 127 5.56 7.05 -1.13
CA GLN A 127 5.04 8.02 -2.08
C GLN A 127 3.77 7.48 -2.74
N TRP A 128 2.93 8.37 -3.26
CA TRP A 128 1.66 7.98 -3.87
C TRP A 128 1.35 8.77 -5.13
N ARG A 129 0.46 8.25 -5.97
CA ARG A 129 -0.07 8.94 -7.15
C ARG A 129 -1.50 8.50 -7.45
N VAL A 130 -2.25 9.37 -8.10
CA VAL A 130 -3.58 9.04 -8.64
C VAL A 130 -3.42 8.19 -9.89
N ARG A 131 -4.24 7.14 -9.99
CA ARG A 131 -4.27 6.15 -11.09
C ARG A 131 -5.69 5.86 -11.57
N ASP A 132 -6.55 6.87 -11.69
CA ASP A 132 -7.97 6.70 -12.05
C ASP A 132 -8.17 5.93 -13.37
N GLU A 133 -7.17 5.90 -14.26
CA GLU A 133 -7.18 5.07 -15.47
C GLU A 133 -7.27 3.56 -15.21
N PHE A 134 -7.04 3.12 -13.96
CA PHE A 134 -7.10 1.72 -13.54
C PHE A 134 -8.38 1.37 -12.76
N LEU A 135 -9.39 2.25 -12.78
CA LEU A 135 -10.68 1.91 -12.20
C LEU A 135 -11.34 0.75 -12.96
N GLY A 136 -11.89 -0.22 -12.22
CA GLY A 136 -12.63 -1.35 -12.77
C GLY A 136 -11.95 -2.69 -12.54
N SER A 137 -12.35 -3.69 -13.33
CA SER A 137 -12.05 -5.10 -13.06
C SER A 137 -10.75 -5.61 -13.66
N GLY A 138 -10.11 -4.87 -14.57
CA GLY A 138 -8.89 -5.29 -15.26
C GLY A 138 -7.71 -5.46 -14.31
N MET A 139 -6.85 -6.45 -14.60
CA MET A 139 -5.59 -6.61 -13.87
C MET A 139 -4.60 -5.50 -14.20
N VAL A 140 -3.88 -5.02 -13.19
CA VAL A 140 -2.93 -3.93 -13.30
C VAL A 140 -1.51 -4.43 -13.07
N TYR A 141 -0.75 -4.52 -14.16
CA TYR A 141 0.68 -4.78 -14.05
C TYR A 141 1.43 -3.47 -13.71
N MET A 142 1.65 -3.24 -12.42
CA MET A 142 2.40 -2.08 -11.91
C MET A 142 3.87 -2.21 -12.31
N LYS A 143 4.25 -1.61 -13.45
CA LYS A 143 5.65 -1.46 -13.88
C LYS A 143 6.27 -0.23 -13.24
N ASP A 144 7.58 -0.29 -13.04
CA ASP A 144 8.40 0.89 -12.72
C ASP A 144 8.30 1.95 -13.82
#